data_AF-Q8J1V6-F1
#
_entry.id   AF-Q8J1V6-F1
#
_cell.length_a   1.000
_cell.length_b   1.000
_cell.length_c   1.000
_cell.angle_alpha   90.00
_cell.angle_beta   90.00
_cell.angle_gamma   90.00
#
_symmetry.space_group_name_H-M   'P 1'
#
loop_
_entity.id
_entity.type
_entity.pdbx_description
1 polymer ?
#
loop_
_entity_poly.entity_id
_entity_poly.type
_entity_poly.pdbx_seq_one_letter_code
_entity_poly.pdbx_strand_id
1 'polypeptide(L)'
;MVNFSTLFLAASTAALAAAAPSIEKRQTLTSSATGTHNGYYYSFWTDGQGNIRFNLESGGQYSVTWSGNGNWVGGKGWNPGTDNRVINYTADYRPNGNSYLAVYGWTRNPLIEYYVVESFGTYDPSTGATRMGSVTTDGGTYNIYRTQRVNAPSIEGTKTFYQYWSVRTSKRTGGTVTMANHFNAWRQAGLQLGSHDYQIVATEGYYSSGSATVNVGGSTTGGNNGGNNGGNNGGNNGGNTGSNVSISRPRKMGSLASTRS
;
A
#
# COMPACT_ATOMS: atom_id res chain seq x y z
N MET A 1 -4.17 -83.99 2.89
CA MET A 1 -3.16 -83.01 2.46
C MET A 1 -3.71 -81.63 2.71
N VAL A 2 -2.87 -80.75 3.24
CA VAL A 2 -3.22 -79.53 3.96
C VAL A 2 -3.18 -78.32 3.01
N ASN A 3 -4.11 -77.37 3.20
CA ASN A 3 -3.93 -75.90 3.06
C ASN A 3 -3.75 -75.29 1.63
N PHE A 4 -4.03 -74.01 1.35
CA PHE A 4 -4.31 -72.79 2.13
C PHE A 4 -5.24 -71.85 1.31
N SER A 5 -6.16 -71.14 1.99
CA SER A 5 -6.89 -69.99 1.45
C SER A 5 -5.99 -68.75 1.45
N THR A 6 -5.87 -68.04 0.31
CA THR A 6 -5.16 -66.76 0.23
C THR A 6 -6.14 -65.60 0.16
N LEU A 7 -6.19 -64.84 1.26
CA LEU A 7 -6.84 -63.54 1.38
C LEU A 7 -5.90 -62.48 0.80
N PHE A 8 -6.28 -61.83 -0.30
CA PHE A 8 -5.56 -60.67 -0.82
C PHE A 8 -5.92 -59.43 0.01
N LEU A 9 -4.98 -58.95 0.83
CA LEU A 9 -5.06 -57.69 1.54
C LEU A 9 -4.50 -56.59 0.62
N ALA A 10 -5.37 -55.75 0.05
CA ALA A 10 -4.95 -54.58 -0.71
C ALA A 10 -4.49 -53.47 0.27
N ALA A 11 -3.19 -53.23 0.33
CA ALA A 11 -2.62 -52.12 1.08
C ALA A 11 -2.68 -50.84 0.22
N SER A 12 -3.65 -49.97 0.51
CA SER A 12 -3.75 -48.64 -0.09
C SER A 12 -2.73 -47.70 0.54
N THR A 13 -1.59 -47.46 -0.11
CA THR A 13 -0.66 -46.41 0.30
C THR A 13 -1.22 -45.03 -0.07
N ALA A 14 -1.79 -44.32 0.91
CA ALA A 14 -2.08 -42.89 0.77
C ALA A 14 -0.77 -42.11 0.87
N ALA A 15 -0.23 -41.64 -0.26
CA ALA A 15 0.89 -40.72 -0.27
C ALA A 15 0.39 -39.32 0.16
N LEU A 16 0.66 -38.93 1.41
CA LEU A 16 0.59 -37.52 1.79
C LEU A 16 1.70 -36.77 1.06
N ALA A 17 1.36 -36.05 0.00
CA ALA A 17 2.24 -35.03 -0.57
C ALA A 17 2.30 -33.86 0.42
N ALA A 18 3.30 -33.85 1.28
CA ALA A 18 3.64 -32.66 2.05
C ALA A 18 4.11 -31.59 1.05
N ALA A 19 3.32 -30.54 0.86
CA ALA A 19 3.75 -29.36 0.11
C ALA A 19 4.92 -28.72 0.87
N ALA A 20 6.15 -28.97 0.43
CA ALA A 20 7.30 -28.24 0.92
C ALA A 20 7.09 -26.75 0.58
N PRO A 21 7.33 -25.82 1.51
CA PRO A 21 7.26 -24.39 1.19
C PRO A 21 8.27 -24.11 0.08
N SER A 22 7.79 -23.59 -1.05
CA SER A 22 8.64 -23.08 -2.12
C SER A 22 9.45 -21.92 -1.56
N ILE A 23 10.75 -22.14 -1.34
CA ILE A 23 11.69 -21.04 -1.05
C ILE A 23 11.86 -20.27 -2.37
N GLU A 24 11.02 -19.27 -2.62
CA GLU A 24 11.25 -18.37 -3.75
C GLU A 24 12.52 -17.56 -3.47
N LYS A 25 13.47 -17.68 -4.40
CA LYS A 25 14.76 -17.02 -4.33
C LYS A 25 14.57 -15.51 -4.41
N ARG A 26 15.31 -14.76 -3.59
CA ARG A 26 15.41 -13.29 -3.69
C ARG A 26 15.66 -12.87 -5.15
N GLN A 27 14.76 -12.07 -5.69
CA GLN A 27 14.86 -11.53 -7.04
C GLN A 27 15.20 -10.04 -6.98
N THR A 28 16.28 -9.63 -7.63
CA THR A 28 16.65 -8.21 -7.79
C THR A 28 16.13 -7.69 -9.13
N LEU A 29 15.39 -6.58 -9.09
CA LEU A 29 14.92 -5.85 -10.25
C LEU A 29 15.72 -4.56 -10.40
N THR A 30 16.13 -4.27 -11.63
CA THR A 30 16.82 -3.03 -12.03
C THR A 30 16.13 -2.32 -13.20
N SER A 31 14.99 -2.85 -13.64
CA SER A 31 14.10 -2.28 -14.65
C SER A 31 12.65 -2.47 -14.23
N SER A 32 11.75 -1.66 -14.79
CA SER A 32 10.32 -1.68 -14.46
C SER A 32 9.71 -3.07 -14.64
N ALA A 33 9.00 -3.55 -13.62
CA ALA A 33 8.27 -4.81 -13.65
C ALA A 33 7.15 -4.82 -12.61
N THR A 34 6.13 -5.63 -12.88
CA THR A 34 5.05 -5.95 -11.94
C THR A 34 4.87 -7.46 -11.88
N GLY A 35 4.24 -7.98 -10.82
CA GLY A 35 3.99 -9.40 -10.69
C GLY A 35 3.61 -9.81 -9.27
N THR A 36 3.72 -11.10 -8.98
CA THR A 36 3.56 -11.66 -7.64
C THR A 36 4.85 -12.33 -7.19
N HIS A 37 5.13 -12.23 -5.89
CA HIS A 37 6.32 -12.86 -5.29
C HIS A 37 6.02 -13.18 -3.82
N ASN A 38 6.18 -14.44 -3.42
CA ASN A 38 5.85 -14.92 -2.06
C ASN A 38 4.47 -14.47 -1.54
N GLY A 39 3.44 -14.56 -2.39
CA GLY A 39 2.04 -14.27 -2.01
C GLY A 39 1.65 -12.79 -1.98
N TYR A 40 2.55 -11.87 -2.35
CA TYR A 40 2.26 -10.44 -2.46
C TYR A 40 2.39 -9.97 -3.90
N TYR A 41 1.52 -9.04 -4.31
CA TYR A 41 1.74 -8.27 -5.53
C TYR A 41 2.91 -7.31 -5.33
N TYR A 42 3.70 -7.09 -6.37
CA TYR A 42 4.68 -6.01 -6.43
C TYR A 42 4.48 -5.16 -7.67
N SER A 43 4.80 -3.88 -7.53
CA SER A 43 4.99 -2.96 -8.64
C SER A 43 6.31 -2.25 -8.44
N PHE A 44 7.13 -2.19 -9.48
CA PHE A 44 8.34 -1.39 -9.54
C PHE A 44 8.36 -0.68 -10.89
N TRP A 45 8.39 0.65 -10.85
CA TRP A 45 8.50 1.51 -12.01
C TRP A 45 9.70 2.43 -11.86
N THR A 46 10.45 2.63 -12.94
CA THR A 46 11.55 3.59 -13.04
C THR A 46 11.59 4.20 -14.44
N ASP A 47 12.03 5.46 -14.53
CA ASP A 47 12.34 6.14 -15.79
C ASP A 47 13.68 5.69 -16.42
N GLY A 48 14.43 4.81 -15.74
CA GLY A 48 15.70 4.26 -16.20
C GLY A 48 16.90 5.20 -16.05
N GLN A 49 16.74 6.39 -15.45
CA GLN A 49 17.83 7.37 -15.29
C GLN A 49 18.63 7.21 -14.00
N GLY A 50 18.07 6.55 -12.98
CA GLY A 50 18.74 6.25 -11.71
C GLY A 50 19.37 4.86 -11.68
N ASN A 51 20.24 4.63 -10.70
CA ASN A 51 20.69 3.28 -10.32
C ASN A 51 19.83 2.76 -9.17
N ILE A 52 18.84 1.91 -9.47
CA ILE A 52 17.94 1.30 -8.49
C ILE A 52 18.19 -0.20 -8.44
N ARG A 53 18.34 -0.75 -7.22
CA ARG A 53 18.31 -2.19 -6.97
C ARG A 53 17.12 -2.50 -6.06
N PHE A 54 16.02 -2.95 -6.64
CA PHE A 54 14.79 -3.30 -5.92
C PHE A 54 14.73 -4.82 -5.71
N ASN A 55 14.93 -5.27 -4.47
CA ASN A 55 14.96 -6.69 -4.14
C ASN A 55 13.60 -7.13 -3.57
N LEU A 56 13.04 -8.15 -4.19
CA LEU A 56 11.88 -8.88 -3.69
C LEU A 56 12.35 -9.89 -2.62
N GLU A 57 11.97 -9.62 -1.37
CA GLU A 57 12.30 -10.49 -0.22
C GLU A 57 11.15 -11.43 0.13
N SER A 58 11.31 -12.24 1.18
CA SER A 58 10.27 -13.16 1.67
C SER A 58 8.98 -12.42 2.07
N GLY A 59 7.82 -13.02 1.77
CA GLY A 59 6.51 -12.45 2.10
C GLY A 59 6.33 -11.04 1.56
N GLY A 60 5.80 -10.15 2.39
CA GLY A 60 5.55 -8.74 2.03
C GLY A 60 6.79 -7.85 2.11
N GLN A 61 7.97 -8.39 2.40
CA GLN A 61 9.18 -7.59 2.50
C GLN A 61 9.77 -7.27 1.12
N TYR A 62 10.27 -6.04 0.97
CA TYR A 62 11.20 -5.66 -0.09
C TYR A 62 12.34 -4.81 0.50
N SER A 63 13.49 -4.82 -0.18
CA SER A 63 14.58 -3.89 0.11
C SER A 63 14.97 -3.14 -1.14
N VAL A 64 15.41 -1.90 -1.00
CA VAL A 64 15.79 -1.06 -2.14
C VAL A 64 16.94 -0.15 -1.78
N THR A 65 17.89 -0.03 -2.69
CA THR A 65 18.90 1.02 -2.70
C THR A 65 18.77 1.80 -3.99
N TRP A 66 18.87 3.13 -3.92
CA TRP A 66 18.84 3.98 -5.11
C TRP A 66 19.87 5.11 -5.04
N SER A 67 20.29 5.57 -6.21
CA SER A 67 21.08 6.79 -6.38
C SER A 67 20.92 7.36 -7.80
N GLY A 68 21.29 8.63 -7.98
CA GLY A 68 21.31 9.30 -9.29
C GLY A 68 20.12 10.22 -9.55
N ASN A 69 20.00 10.66 -10.80
CA ASN A 69 19.11 11.73 -11.23
C ASN A 69 17.91 11.18 -12.01
N GLY A 70 17.08 10.37 -11.34
CA GLY A 70 15.89 9.77 -11.94
C GLY A 70 14.70 9.70 -10.97
N ASN A 71 13.58 9.24 -11.49
CA ASN A 71 12.35 8.97 -10.75
C ASN A 71 12.03 7.46 -10.75
N TRP A 72 11.62 6.96 -9.60
CA TRP A 72 11.15 5.59 -9.45
C TRP A 72 10.18 5.46 -8.29
N VAL A 73 9.23 4.52 -8.41
CA VAL A 73 8.32 4.11 -7.33
C VAL A 73 8.25 2.60 -7.31
N GLY A 74 8.38 2.00 -6.13
CA GLY A 74 8.34 0.55 -5.99
C GLY A 74 7.89 0.08 -4.62
N GLY A 75 7.19 -1.05 -4.58
CA GLY A 75 6.72 -1.63 -3.34
C GLY A 75 5.94 -2.91 -3.50
N LYS A 76 5.42 -3.41 -2.37
CA LYS A 76 4.60 -4.63 -2.28
C LYS A 76 3.25 -4.39 -1.63
N GLY A 77 2.28 -5.23 -1.98
CA GLY A 77 0.92 -5.18 -1.46
C GLY A 77 0.01 -6.10 -2.24
N TRP A 78 -1.06 -5.55 -2.80
CA TRP A 78 -2.17 -6.30 -3.39
C TRP A 78 -2.61 -5.72 -4.72
N ASN A 79 -3.08 -6.60 -5.59
CA ASN A 79 -3.82 -6.25 -6.80
C ASN A 79 -4.99 -7.25 -6.95
N PRO A 80 -6.26 -6.83 -6.83
CA PRO A 80 -6.70 -5.45 -6.65
C PRO A 80 -6.54 -4.91 -5.21
N GLY A 81 -6.57 -3.58 -5.12
CA GLY A 81 -6.80 -2.78 -3.94
C GLY A 81 -8.19 -3.01 -3.37
N THR A 82 -8.41 -2.62 -2.12
CA THR A 82 -9.75 -2.65 -1.50
C THR A 82 -9.97 -1.40 -0.66
N ASP A 83 -11.23 -1.02 -0.49
CA ASP A 83 -11.60 0.16 0.30
C ASP A 83 -11.37 0.00 1.80
N ASN A 84 -11.40 -1.23 2.31
CA ASN A 84 -11.40 -1.55 3.74
C ASN A 84 -10.13 -2.25 4.21
N ARG A 85 -9.01 -2.12 3.48
CA ARG A 85 -7.77 -2.77 3.90
C ARG A 85 -7.19 -2.08 5.12
N VAL A 86 -6.80 -2.88 6.10
CA VAL A 86 -5.97 -2.46 7.22
C VAL A 86 -4.56 -2.97 6.93
N ILE A 87 -3.63 -2.04 6.72
CA ILE A 87 -2.24 -2.35 6.37
C ILE A 87 -1.39 -2.18 7.62
N ASN A 88 -0.55 -3.17 7.93
CA ASN A 88 0.47 -3.08 8.96
C ASN A 88 1.84 -3.11 8.27
N TYR A 89 2.71 -2.16 8.58
CA TYR A 89 4.03 -2.12 7.98
C TYR A 89 5.12 -1.71 8.97
N THR A 90 6.34 -2.11 8.67
CA THR A 90 7.55 -1.57 9.29
C THR A 90 8.54 -1.19 8.21
N ALA A 91 9.29 -0.13 8.43
CA ALA A 91 10.31 0.33 7.50
C ALA A 91 11.55 0.85 8.23
N ASP A 92 12.71 0.36 7.82
CA ASP A 92 13.96 1.09 7.97
C ASP A 92 14.13 1.96 6.72
N TYR A 93 13.81 3.25 6.84
CA TYR A 93 13.69 4.19 5.72
C TYR A 93 14.70 5.32 5.88
N ARG A 94 15.75 5.30 5.03
CA ARG A 94 16.92 6.19 5.12
C ARG A 94 17.11 6.95 3.80
N PRO A 95 16.21 7.90 3.47
CA PRO A 95 16.36 8.72 2.28
C PRO A 95 17.47 9.76 2.46
N ASN A 96 18.17 10.07 1.38
CA ASN A 96 19.06 11.21 1.25
C ASN A 96 18.62 12.05 0.03
N GLY A 97 17.73 13.01 0.30
CA GLY A 97 17.09 13.85 -0.70
C GLY A 97 15.57 13.65 -0.77
N ASN A 98 14.96 13.93 -1.92
CA ASN A 98 13.52 13.79 -2.11
C ASN A 98 13.12 12.31 -2.28
N SER A 99 12.22 11.85 -1.41
CA SER A 99 11.75 10.47 -1.38
C SER A 99 10.49 10.38 -0.51
N TYR A 100 9.60 9.43 -0.79
CA TYR A 100 8.38 9.19 -0.02
C TYR A 100 8.30 7.74 0.46
N LEU A 101 7.70 7.56 1.64
CA LEU A 101 7.22 6.28 2.16
C LEU A 101 5.71 6.40 2.35
N ALA A 102 4.94 5.66 1.55
CA ALA A 102 3.50 5.84 1.47
C ALA A 102 2.76 4.54 1.16
N VAL A 103 1.49 4.45 1.56
CA VAL A 103 0.56 3.58 0.81
C VAL A 103 0.25 4.28 -0.51
N TYR A 104 0.43 3.57 -1.61
CA TYR A 104 0.33 4.07 -2.97
C TYR A 104 -0.55 3.14 -3.81
N GLY A 105 -1.37 3.70 -4.68
CA GLY A 105 -2.18 2.91 -5.58
C GLY A 105 -2.94 3.73 -6.58
N TRP A 106 -3.75 3.03 -7.37
CA TRP A 106 -4.56 3.62 -8.42
C TRP A 106 -6.00 3.14 -8.36
N THR A 107 -6.89 3.97 -8.88
CA THR A 107 -8.24 3.56 -9.28
C THR A 107 -8.48 3.87 -10.74
N ARG A 108 -9.40 3.16 -11.39
CA ARG A 108 -9.91 3.42 -12.74
C ARG A 108 -11.37 3.86 -12.70
N ASN A 109 -11.76 4.72 -13.65
CA ASN A 109 -13.11 5.26 -13.79
C ASN A 109 -13.69 5.81 -12.47
N PRO A 110 -13.18 6.95 -11.95
CA PRO A 110 -12.13 7.82 -12.52
C PRO A 110 -10.70 7.28 -12.35
N LEU A 111 -9.81 7.67 -13.28
CA LEU A 111 -8.36 7.44 -13.15
C LEU A 111 -7.80 8.36 -12.06
N ILE A 112 -7.40 7.77 -10.94
CA ILE A 112 -6.87 8.49 -9.78
C ILE A 112 -5.61 7.77 -9.32
N GLU A 113 -4.53 8.53 -9.14
CA GLU A 113 -3.36 8.09 -8.39
C GLU A 113 -3.50 8.55 -6.95
N TYR A 114 -3.23 7.72 -5.97
CA TYR A 114 -3.40 8.12 -4.58
C TYR A 114 -2.24 7.75 -3.67
N TYR A 115 -2.06 8.58 -2.65
CA TYR A 115 -1.02 8.46 -1.65
C TYR A 115 -1.57 8.67 -0.24
N VAL A 116 -1.21 7.78 0.68
CA VAL A 116 -1.23 8.01 2.13
C VAL A 116 0.22 8.04 2.59
N VAL A 117 0.80 9.24 2.69
CA VAL A 117 2.21 9.48 2.98
C VAL A 117 2.46 9.45 4.48
N GLU A 118 3.31 8.51 4.89
CA GLU A 118 3.68 8.26 6.29
C GLU A 118 4.98 8.96 6.68
N SER A 119 5.92 9.05 5.72
CA SER A 119 7.17 9.80 5.85
C SER A 119 7.64 10.29 4.49
N PHE A 120 8.49 11.30 4.49
CA PHE A 120 9.13 11.84 3.30
C PHE A 120 10.53 12.36 3.66
N GLY A 121 11.37 12.51 2.64
CA GLY A 121 12.72 13.04 2.75
C GLY A 121 12.74 14.56 2.93
N THR A 122 13.50 15.25 2.08
CA THR A 122 13.73 16.70 2.17
C THR A 122 12.59 17.55 1.61
N TYR A 123 11.67 16.97 0.83
CA TYR A 123 10.60 17.69 0.16
C TYR A 123 9.22 17.19 0.62
N ASP A 124 8.36 18.12 1.01
CA ASP A 124 6.98 17.81 1.36
C ASP A 124 6.14 17.61 0.08
N PRO A 125 5.56 16.42 -0.15
CA PRO A 125 4.78 16.13 -1.36
C PRO A 125 3.52 17.00 -1.51
N SER A 126 3.06 17.66 -0.44
CA SER A 126 1.90 18.56 -0.50
C SER A 126 2.22 19.96 -1.04
N THR A 127 3.49 20.27 -1.32
CA THR A 127 3.90 21.56 -1.88
C THR A 127 3.18 21.84 -3.19
N GLY A 128 2.48 22.97 -3.26
CA GLY A 128 1.68 23.37 -4.43
C GLY A 128 0.34 22.65 -4.58
N ALA A 129 -0.02 21.76 -3.64
CA ALA A 129 -1.28 21.04 -3.69
C ALA A 129 -2.47 21.84 -3.10
N THR A 130 -3.68 21.59 -3.59
CA THR A 130 -4.89 22.20 -3.02
C THR A 130 -5.30 21.45 -1.76
N ARG A 131 -5.32 22.12 -0.61
CA ARG A 131 -5.76 21.50 0.66
C ARG A 131 -7.29 21.34 0.69
N MET A 132 -7.72 20.10 0.92
CA MET A 132 -9.14 19.69 0.91
C MET A 132 -9.71 19.45 2.31
N GLY A 133 -8.84 19.27 3.32
CA GLY A 133 -9.25 19.03 4.71
C GLY A 133 -8.18 18.33 5.52
N SER A 134 -8.60 17.65 6.58
CA SER A 134 -7.76 16.72 7.34
C SER A 134 -8.56 15.57 7.90
N VAL A 135 -7.87 14.48 8.25
CA VAL A 135 -8.40 13.35 8.98
C VAL A 135 -7.43 12.97 10.11
N THR A 136 -7.96 12.67 11.29
CA THR A 136 -7.18 12.08 12.39
C THR A 136 -7.54 10.61 12.49
N THR A 137 -6.53 9.74 12.37
CA THR A 137 -6.63 8.27 12.36
C THR A 137 -5.27 7.68 12.70
N ASP A 138 -5.25 6.43 13.16
CA ASP A 138 -3.99 5.67 13.37
C ASP A 138 -2.95 6.44 14.23
N GLY A 139 -3.43 7.16 15.24
CA GLY A 139 -2.59 7.94 16.16
C GLY A 139 -1.91 9.18 15.54
N GLY A 140 -2.37 9.65 14.39
CA GLY A 140 -1.83 10.84 13.73
C GLY A 140 -2.89 11.67 13.01
N THR A 141 -2.48 12.88 12.60
CA THR A 141 -3.29 13.73 11.73
C THR A 141 -2.69 13.73 10.34
N TYR A 142 -3.55 13.64 9.33
CA TYR A 142 -3.21 13.73 7.92
C TYR A 142 -3.91 14.92 7.31
N ASN A 143 -3.16 15.80 6.66
CA ASN A 143 -3.75 16.82 5.80
C ASN A 143 -4.11 16.18 4.46
N ILE A 144 -5.31 16.49 3.95
CA ILE A 144 -5.83 15.94 2.70
C ILE A 144 -5.62 16.96 1.59
N TYR A 145 -5.10 16.53 0.45
CA TYR A 145 -4.84 17.39 -0.71
C TYR A 145 -5.26 16.76 -2.03
N ARG A 146 -5.37 17.61 -3.05
CA ARG A 146 -5.54 17.24 -4.45
C ARG A 146 -4.54 17.99 -5.33
N THR A 147 -3.96 17.28 -6.29
CA THR A 147 -3.18 17.84 -7.42
C THR A 147 -3.73 17.28 -8.73
N GLN A 148 -3.40 17.91 -9.85
CA GLN A 148 -3.70 17.39 -11.18
C GLN A 148 -2.39 17.15 -11.93
N ARG A 149 -2.28 16.00 -12.59
CA ARG A 149 -1.22 15.67 -13.53
C ARG A 149 -1.79 15.83 -14.93
N VAL A 150 -1.13 16.63 -15.76
CA VAL A 150 -1.56 16.89 -17.15
C VAL A 150 -0.60 16.17 -18.08
N ASN A 151 -1.13 15.36 -19.01
CA ASN A 151 -0.35 14.58 -19.98
C ASN A 151 0.82 13.81 -19.34
N ALA A 152 0.56 13.16 -18.22
CA ALA A 152 1.57 12.43 -17.46
C ALA A 152 1.44 10.91 -17.64
N PRO A 153 2.52 10.14 -17.44
CA PRO A 153 2.47 8.68 -17.39
C PRO A 153 1.48 8.19 -16.33
N SER A 154 0.76 7.10 -16.64
CA SER A 154 -0.18 6.43 -15.73
C SER A 154 -0.32 4.95 -16.08
N ILE A 155 -1.10 4.21 -15.29
CA ILE A 155 -1.49 2.82 -15.56
C ILE A 155 -2.39 2.66 -16.82
N GLU A 156 -2.82 3.75 -17.43
CA GLU A 156 -3.58 3.79 -18.70
C GLU A 156 -2.80 4.53 -19.81
N GLY A 157 -1.48 4.59 -19.69
CA GLY A 157 -0.61 5.35 -20.58
C GLY A 157 -0.61 6.85 -20.27
N THR A 158 -0.26 7.70 -21.23
CA THR A 158 -0.24 9.16 -21.03
C THR A 158 -1.66 9.71 -20.91
N LYS A 159 -2.00 10.25 -19.74
CA LYS A 159 -3.34 10.77 -19.42
C LYS A 159 -3.26 12.06 -18.60
N THR A 160 -4.40 12.74 -18.50
CA THR A 160 -4.63 13.77 -17.49
C THR A 160 -5.50 13.19 -16.38
N PHE A 161 -5.03 13.24 -15.15
CA PHE A 161 -5.67 12.62 -13.98
C PHE A 161 -5.43 13.43 -12.71
N TYR A 162 -6.26 13.20 -11.69
CA TYR A 162 -6.04 13.79 -10.37
C TYR A 162 -5.20 12.85 -9.51
N GLN A 163 -4.42 13.44 -8.60
CA GLN A 163 -3.79 12.72 -7.50
C GLN A 163 -4.42 13.14 -6.18
N TYR A 164 -4.70 12.17 -5.30
CA TYR A 164 -5.23 12.38 -3.96
C TYR A 164 -4.19 12.04 -2.91
N TRP A 165 -4.11 12.88 -1.89
CA TRP A 165 -3.06 12.78 -0.88
C TRP A 165 -3.67 12.85 0.51
N SER A 166 -3.23 11.95 1.38
CA SER A 166 -3.21 12.16 2.83
C SER A 166 -1.76 12.23 3.26
N VAL A 167 -1.29 13.40 3.72
CA VAL A 167 0.10 13.59 4.18
C VAL A 167 0.12 13.74 5.69
N ARG A 168 0.82 12.84 6.38
CA ARG A 168 0.90 12.85 7.84
C ARG A 168 1.63 14.10 8.33
N THR A 169 1.10 14.76 9.37
CA THR A 169 1.68 15.99 9.93
C THR A 169 2.97 15.74 10.71
N SER A 170 3.20 14.50 11.16
CA SER A 170 4.46 14.05 11.75
C SER A 170 4.90 12.75 11.10
N LYS A 171 6.18 12.67 10.71
CA LYS A 171 6.75 11.53 9.99
C LYS A 171 6.80 10.29 10.88
N ARG A 172 6.50 9.11 10.32
CA ARG A 172 6.72 7.80 10.95
C ARG A 172 7.09 6.72 9.92
N THR A 173 7.76 5.68 10.37
CA THR A 173 8.23 4.59 9.49
C THR A 173 7.66 3.22 9.86
N GLY A 174 6.54 3.19 10.60
CA GLY A 174 5.85 1.94 10.90
C GLY A 174 4.51 2.12 11.61
N GLY A 175 3.73 1.04 11.61
CA GLY A 175 2.45 0.91 12.29
C GLY A 175 1.31 0.58 11.32
N THR A 176 0.08 0.92 11.73
CA THR A 176 -1.14 0.60 10.99
C THR A 176 -1.58 1.76 10.11
N VAL A 177 -2.12 1.47 8.93
CA VAL A 177 -2.82 2.41 8.05
C VAL A 177 -4.20 1.84 7.75
N THR A 178 -5.25 2.50 8.25
CA THR A 178 -6.63 2.08 8.06
C THR A 178 -7.21 2.75 6.80
N MET A 179 -7.10 2.08 5.64
CA MET A 179 -7.42 2.71 4.34
C MET A 179 -8.86 3.23 4.24
N ALA A 180 -9.80 2.55 4.90
CA ALA A 180 -11.19 2.99 4.97
C ALA A 180 -11.32 4.43 5.51
N ASN A 181 -10.53 4.80 6.52
CA ASN A 181 -10.59 6.13 7.13
C ASN A 181 -10.13 7.21 6.14
N HIS A 182 -9.06 6.94 5.39
CA HIS A 182 -8.56 7.85 4.37
C HIS A 182 -9.55 8.01 3.22
N PHE A 183 -10.01 6.90 2.64
CA PHE A 183 -10.93 6.93 1.50
C PHE A 183 -12.28 7.55 1.87
N ASN A 184 -12.80 7.29 3.07
CA ASN A 184 -14.02 7.94 3.55
C ASN A 184 -13.82 9.45 3.74
N ALA A 185 -12.69 9.87 4.31
CA ALA A 185 -12.39 11.30 4.46
C ALA A 185 -12.24 12.00 3.09
N TRP A 186 -11.64 11.33 2.11
CA TRP A 186 -11.54 11.84 0.74
C TRP A 186 -12.93 12.00 0.10
N ARG A 187 -13.80 10.98 0.18
CA ARG A 187 -15.18 11.07 -0.30
C ARG A 187 -15.94 12.22 0.35
N GLN A 188 -15.81 12.40 1.66
CA GLN A 188 -16.43 13.52 2.39
C GLN A 188 -15.87 14.90 1.99
N ALA A 189 -14.63 14.95 1.50
CA ALA A 189 -14.01 16.15 0.93
C ALA A 189 -14.35 16.35 -0.57
N GLY A 190 -15.22 15.52 -1.15
CA GLY A 190 -15.62 15.59 -2.56
C GLY A 190 -14.61 14.96 -3.53
N LEU A 191 -13.68 14.14 -3.03
CA LEU A 191 -12.71 13.41 -3.82
C LEU A 191 -13.24 11.99 -4.08
N GLN A 192 -13.74 11.75 -5.29
CA GLN A 192 -14.34 10.48 -5.68
C GLN A 192 -13.28 9.49 -6.19
N LEU A 193 -13.31 8.27 -5.66
CA LEU A 193 -12.46 7.17 -6.09
C LEU A 193 -13.21 6.26 -7.07
N GLY A 194 -12.47 5.66 -8.01
CA GLY A 194 -12.99 4.66 -8.94
C GLY A 194 -12.86 3.23 -8.43
N SER A 195 -12.86 2.28 -9.36
CA SER A 195 -12.57 0.87 -9.07
C SER A 195 -11.07 0.68 -8.83
N HIS A 196 -10.68 -0.01 -7.76
CA HIS A 196 -9.28 -0.19 -7.40
C HIS A 196 -8.49 -1.00 -8.45
N ASP A 197 -7.31 -0.50 -8.82
CA ASP A 197 -6.23 -1.28 -9.44
C ASP A 197 -5.30 -1.79 -8.32
N TYR A 198 -3.97 -1.67 -8.39
CA TYR A 198 -3.12 -2.10 -7.27
C TYR A 198 -3.10 -1.12 -6.08
N GLN A 199 -2.75 -1.66 -4.91
CA GLN A 199 -2.51 -0.94 -3.66
C GLN A 199 -1.29 -1.54 -2.95
N ILE A 200 -0.22 -0.76 -2.80
CA ILE A 200 1.07 -1.19 -2.25
C ILE A 200 1.57 -0.25 -1.16
N VAL A 201 2.41 -0.72 -0.25
CA VAL A 201 3.28 0.17 0.52
C VAL A 201 4.53 0.38 -0.33
N ALA A 202 4.76 1.63 -0.72
CA ALA A 202 5.77 2.01 -1.68
C ALA A 202 6.83 2.91 -1.05
N THR A 203 8.03 2.79 -1.62
CA THR A 203 9.08 3.78 -1.54
C THR A 203 9.20 4.45 -2.90
N GLU A 204 9.28 5.78 -2.91
CA GLU A 204 9.50 6.59 -4.11
C GLU A 204 10.78 7.41 -3.94
N GLY A 205 11.59 7.56 -4.98
CA GLY A 205 12.77 8.41 -4.98
C GLY A 205 12.81 9.29 -6.20
N TYR A 206 13.08 10.58 -6.01
CA TYR A 206 13.14 11.57 -7.08
C TYR A 206 14.45 12.37 -6.97
N TYR A 207 15.35 12.23 -7.95
CA TYR A 207 16.64 12.95 -8.00
C TYR A 207 17.38 12.90 -6.65
N SER A 208 17.53 11.69 -6.13
CA SER A 208 18.00 11.46 -4.76
C SER A 208 18.75 10.14 -4.64
N SER A 209 19.22 9.86 -3.42
CA SER A 209 19.78 8.57 -3.05
C SER A 209 19.15 8.06 -1.76
N GLY A 210 19.37 6.79 -1.44
CA GLY A 210 18.96 6.26 -0.14
C GLY A 210 18.82 4.75 -0.13
N SER A 211 18.30 4.28 0.99
CA SER A 211 17.91 2.88 1.15
C SER A 211 16.62 2.74 1.95
N ALA A 212 15.88 1.69 1.66
CA ALA A 212 14.73 1.29 2.46
C ALA A 212 14.64 -0.23 2.56
N THR A 213 14.28 -0.74 3.73
CA THR A 213 13.77 -2.11 3.89
C THR A 213 12.38 -2.01 4.50
N VAL A 214 11.38 -2.50 3.79
CA VAL A 214 9.97 -2.36 4.18
C VAL A 214 9.36 -3.75 4.27
N ASN A 215 8.69 -4.05 5.37
CA ASN A 215 7.87 -5.25 5.53
C ASN A 215 6.40 -4.87 5.53
N VAL A 216 5.62 -5.54 4.69
CA VAL A 216 4.19 -5.27 4.50
C VAL A 216 3.37 -6.46 4.96
N GLY A 217 2.33 -6.19 5.72
CA GLY A 217 1.26 -7.11 6.04
C GLY A 217 -0.08 -6.39 5.97
N GLY A 218 -1.17 -7.14 5.90
CA GLY A 218 -2.49 -6.53 5.93
C GLY A 218 -3.61 -7.55 5.95
N SER A 219 -4.77 -7.09 6.38
CA SER A 219 -6.01 -7.85 6.43
C SER A 219 -7.15 -6.96 5.96
N THR A 220 -8.15 -7.55 5.32
CA THR A 220 -9.42 -6.88 5.05
C THR A 220 -10.37 -7.10 6.22
N THR A 221 -10.90 -6.04 6.79
CA THR A 221 -11.92 -6.16 7.86
C THR A 221 -13.17 -6.81 7.25
N GLY A 222 -13.43 -8.08 7.58
CA GLY A 222 -14.53 -8.89 7.03
C GLY A 222 -14.10 -10.12 6.22
N GLY A 223 -12.80 -10.35 6.02
CA GLY A 223 -12.28 -11.59 5.41
C GLY A 223 -11.73 -12.53 6.47
N ASN A 224 -12.46 -13.58 6.80
CA ASN A 224 -11.93 -14.73 7.52
C ASN A 224 -10.81 -15.36 6.66
N ASN A 225 -9.56 -15.06 6.97
CA ASN A 225 -8.45 -15.83 6.40
C ASN A 225 -8.36 -17.13 7.21
N GLY A 226 -8.94 -18.19 6.65
CA GLY A 226 -8.82 -19.56 7.14
C GLY A 226 -7.38 -20.03 7.10
N GLY A 227 -6.66 -19.83 8.20
CA GLY A 227 -5.56 -20.69 8.60
C GLY A 227 -6.13 -21.78 9.48
N ASN A 228 -6.22 -23.00 8.95
CA ASN A 228 -6.62 -24.18 9.70
C ASN A 228 -5.59 -24.43 10.82
N ASN A 229 -5.97 -24.23 12.07
CA ASN A 229 -5.39 -24.96 13.19
C ASN A 229 -6.45 -25.14 14.28
N GLY A 230 -6.72 -26.40 14.62
CA GLY A 230 -7.81 -26.80 15.50
C GLY A 230 -7.67 -26.31 16.93
N GLY A 231 -8.81 -26.03 17.56
CA GLY A 231 -8.92 -25.69 18.97
C GLY A 231 -10.31 -25.18 19.32
N ASN A 232 -11.17 -26.08 19.77
CA ASN A 232 -12.53 -25.82 20.24
C ASN A 232 -12.53 -24.88 21.48
N ASN A 233 -13.40 -23.85 21.49
CA ASN A 233 -14.46 -23.61 22.48
C ASN A 233 -14.75 -22.10 22.76
N GLY A 234 -16.01 -21.70 22.53
CA GLY A 234 -16.83 -20.73 23.29
C GLY A 234 -16.36 -19.28 23.54
N GLY A 235 -17.16 -18.30 23.07
CA GLY A 235 -17.21 -16.97 23.72
C GLY A 235 -17.56 -15.80 22.80
N ASN A 236 -18.85 -15.53 22.63
CA ASN A 236 -19.39 -14.30 22.03
C ASN A 236 -19.11 -13.09 22.94
N ASN A 237 -18.42 -12.04 22.46
CA ASN A 237 -18.77 -10.67 22.82
C ASN A 237 -18.16 -9.62 21.87
N GLY A 238 -18.98 -8.65 21.50
CA GLY A 238 -18.66 -7.61 20.52
C GLY A 238 -17.67 -6.55 21.01
N GLY A 239 -17.04 -5.90 20.04
CA GLY A 239 -16.16 -4.75 20.26
C GLY A 239 -15.94 -3.99 18.97
N ASN A 240 -16.91 -3.15 18.61
CA ASN A 240 -16.75 -2.11 17.60
C ASN A 240 -15.70 -1.11 18.11
N THR A 241 -14.42 -1.30 17.75
CA THR A 241 -13.38 -0.31 18.01
C THR A 241 -13.58 0.85 17.04
N GLY A 242 -14.50 1.74 17.38
CA GLY A 242 -14.64 3.05 16.75
C GLY A 242 -13.34 3.83 16.96
N SER A 243 -12.46 3.80 15.97
CA SER A 243 -11.40 4.80 15.88
C SER A 243 -12.07 6.17 15.77
N ASN A 244 -11.74 7.09 16.68
CA ASN A 244 -12.25 8.46 16.66
C ASN A 244 -11.77 9.16 15.38
N VAL A 245 -12.59 9.15 14.34
CA VAL A 245 -12.32 9.83 13.07
C VAL A 245 -12.83 11.27 13.19
N SER A 246 -11.94 12.24 13.42
CA SER A 246 -12.28 13.66 13.34
C SER A 246 -11.87 14.22 11.98
N ILE A 247 -12.83 14.79 11.24
CA ILE A 247 -12.62 15.37 9.91
C ILE A 247 -12.82 16.88 10.00
N SER A 248 -11.87 17.65 9.48
CA SER A 248 -12.00 19.12 9.38
C SER A 248 -12.02 19.55 7.92
N ARG A 249 -13.03 20.36 7.54
CA ARG A 249 -13.09 21.02 6.23
C ARG A 249 -12.38 22.39 6.32
N PRO A 250 -11.64 22.82 5.28
CA PRO A 250 -11.10 24.17 5.27
C PRO A 250 -12.25 25.18 5.30
N ARG A 251 -12.20 26.16 6.23
CA ARG A 251 -13.18 27.25 6.27
C ARG A 251 -13.10 28.01 4.96
N LYS A 252 -14.23 28.16 4.28
CA LYS A 252 -14.37 29.07 3.14
C LYS A 252 -14.09 30.48 3.69
N MET A 253 -12.91 31.04 3.43
CA MET A 253 -12.70 32.48 3.71
C MET A 253 -13.62 33.22 2.76
N GLY A 254 -14.75 33.70 3.29
CA GLY A 254 -15.62 34.63 2.58
C GLY A 254 -14.80 35.88 2.26
N SER A 255 -14.76 36.22 0.97
CA SER A 255 -14.27 37.51 0.50
C SER A 255 -15.05 38.61 1.20
N LEU A 256 -14.43 39.28 2.17
CA LEU A 256 -14.86 40.58 2.65
C LEU A 256 -14.39 41.60 1.62
N ALA A 257 -15.25 41.84 0.62
CA ALA A 257 -15.13 43.02 -0.22
C ALA A 257 -15.36 44.26 0.67
N SER A 258 -14.28 44.94 1.03
CA SER A 258 -14.33 46.25 1.65
C SER A 258 -14.68 47.29 0.58
N THR A 259 -15.97 47.57 0.40
CA THR A 259 -16.41 48.85 -0.17
C THR A 259 -16.12 49.95 0.84
N ARG A 260 -15.19 50.86 0.52
CA ARG A 260 -15.19 52.21 1.07
C ARG A 260 -15.33 53.19 -0.09
N SER A 261 -16.41 53.97 0.03
CA SER A 261 -16.69 55.26 -0.59
C SER A 261 -15.56 56.27 -0.39
#